data_AF-A0A3D6A5B6-F1
#
_entry.id   AF-A0A3D6A5B6-F1
#
_cell.length_a   1.000
_cell.length_b   1.000
_cell.length_c   1.000
_cell.angle_alpha   90.00
_cell.angle_beta   90.00
_cell.angle_gamma   90.00
#
_symmetry.space_group_name_H-M   'P 1'
#
loop_
_entity.id
_entity.type
_entity.pdbx_description
1 polymer ?
#
loop_
_entity_poly.entity_id
_entity_poly.type
_entity_poly.pdbx_seq_one_letter_code
_entity_poly.pdbx_strand_id
1 'polypeptide(L)'
;ENQAEFKAIDLMLEGNLKAQIKYSMVEAIAESIDQKAMVLVEAEKAFSSNQGISFAEAAMPEIEAMAHSLVEGYVDFSKISLWEASKTAEIAWRENKDAEGKLISRIPYANRLNTPEKGNRLLHNLEQIKLWLQTVHDIHEEKGMGWVSSFGCPEDGKLIFDNRNKKLFAISHAIESIKSNLE
;
A
#
# COMPACT_ATOMS: atom_id res chain seq x y z
N GLU A 1 2.02 4.23 -28.10
CA GLU A 1 0.61 4.51 -27.82
C GLU A 1 0.23 3.77 -26.55
N ASN A 2 0.14 4.46 -25.40
CA ASN A 2 -0.41 3.87 -24.18
C ASN A 2 -1.94 3.96 -24.31
N GLN A 3 -2.59 2.93 -24.86
CA GLN A 3 -4.02 2.78 -24.64
C GLN A 3 -4.21 2.56 -23.14
N ALA A 4 -4.87 3.49 -22.47
CA ALA A 4 -5.27 3.30 -21.08
C ALA A 4 -6.08 2.00 -21.01
N GLU A 5 -5.53 1.00 -20.32
CA GLU A 5 -6.19 -0.29 -20.12
C GLU A 5 -7.51 -0.03 -19.39
N PHE A 6 -8.61 -0.44 -19.98
CA PHE A 6 -9.94 -0.27 -19.39
C PHE A 6 -10.03 -1.09 -18.11
N LYS A 7 -10.24 -0.43 -16.96
CA LYS A 7 -10.31 -1.07 -15.65
C LYS A 7 -11.77 -1.28 -15.23
N ALA A 8 -12.03 -2.30 -14.42
CA ALA A 8 -13.37 -2.55 -13.86
C ALA A 8 -13.94 -1.33 -13.13
N ILE A 9 -13.06 -0.52 -12.52
CA ILE A 9 -13.44 0.69 -11.84
C ILE A 9 -14.01 1.76 -12.78
N ASP A 10 -13.59 1.79 -14.06
CA ASP A 10 -14.09 2.75 -15.04
C ASP A 10 -15.58 2.49 -15.33
N LEU A 11 -16.00 1.22 -15.39
CA LEU A 11 -17.42 0.84 -15.47
C LEU A 11 -18.18 1.21 -14.20
N MET A 12 -17.58 0.96 -13.03
CA MET A 12 -18.23 1.21 -11.74
C MET A 12 -18.48 2.71 -11.49
N LEU A 13 -17.62 3.56 -12.04
CA LEU A 13 -17.68 5.01 -11.85
C LEU A 13 -18.29 5.74 -13.05
N GLU A 14 -18.82 5.03 -14.04
CA GLU A 14 -19.44 5.64 -15.22
C GLU A 14 -20.54 6.63 -14.81
N GLY A 15 -20.47 7.86 -15.34
CA GLY A 15 -21.41 8.94 -14.99
C GLY A 15 -21.18 9.59 -13.61
N ASN A 16 -20.22 9.13 -12.81
CA ASN A 16 -19.89 9.71 -11.50
C ASN A 16 -18.52 10.42 -11.51
N LEU A 17 -18.47 11.62 -12.11
CA LEU A 17 -17.23 12.42 -12.24
C LEU A 17 -16.54 12.70 -10.90
N LYS A 18 -17.30 12.94 -9.82
CA LYS A 18 -16.74 13.17 -8.49
C LYS A 18 -15.93 11.98 -8.01
N ALA A 19 -16.48 10.77 -8.14
CA ALA A 19 -15.79 9.55 -7.73
C ALA A 19 -14.60 9.23 -8.63
N GLN A 20 -14.70 9.50 -9.94
CA GLN A 20 -13.57 9.36 -10.87
C GLN A 20 -12.38 10.24 -10.45
N ILE A 21 -12.63 11.52 -10.16
CA ILE A 21 -11.58 12.45 -9.72
C ILE A 21 -10.95 11.97 -8.40
N LYS A 22 -11.77 11.57 -7.41
CA LYS A 22 -11.25 11.02 -6.14
C LYS A 22 -10.36 9.81 -6.37
N TYR A 23 -10.83 8.86 -7.18
CA TYR A 23 -10.07 7.65 -7.50
C TYR A 23 -8.73 7.97 -8.18
N SER A 24 -8.71 8.85 -9.18
CA SER A 24 -7.47 9.23 -9.87
C SER A 24 -6.47 9.92 -8.94
N MET A 25 -6.94 10.73 -7.96
CA MET A 25 -6.05 11.30 -6.94
C MET A 25 -5.44 10.22 -6.05
N VAL A 26 -6.24 9.26 -5.60
CA VAL A 26 -5.76 8.13 -4.79
C VAL A 26 -4.80 7.26 -5.59
N GLU A 27 -5.09 7.01 -6.87
CA GLU A 27 -4.21 6.26 -7.77
C GLU A 27 -2.86 6.93 -7.96
N ALA A 28 -2.81 8.25 -8.14
CA ALA A 28 -1.56 8.99 -8.25
C ALA A 28 -0.72 8.93 -6.95
N ILE A 29 -1.38 9.01 -5.79
CA ILE A 29 -0.72 8.83 -4.49
C ILE A 29 -0.17 7.40 -4.38
N ALA A 30 -0.97 6.40 -4.76
CA ALA A 30 -0.60 4.99 -4.73
C ALA A 30 0.63 4.71 -5.60
N GLU A 31 0.66 5.26 -6.82
CA GLU A 31 1.78 5.12 -7.74
C GLU A 31 3.06 5.74 -7.18
N SER A 32 2.98 6.93 -6.58
CA SER A 32 4.14 7.59 -5.98
C SER A 32 4.74 6.77 -4.84
N ILE A 33 3.89 6.18 -3.98
CA ILE A 33 4.34 5.29 -2.91
C ILE A 33 4.90 3.98 -3.49
N ASP A 34 4.23 3.38 -4.48
CA ASP A 34 4.63 2.11 -5.08
C ASP A 34 6.01 2.19 -5.73
N GLN A 35 6.29 3.27 -6.46
CA GLN A 35 7.59 3.50 -7.08
C GLN A 35 8.73 3.48 -6.04
N LYS A 36 8.51 3.99 -4.83
CA LYS A 36 9.53 3.99 -3.77
C LYS A 36 9.57 2.68 -2.99
N ALA A 37 8.42 2.10 -2.70
CA ALA A 37 8.35 0.78 -2.05
C ALA A 37 9.02 -0.29 -2.92
N MET A 38 8.81 -0.27 -4.24
CA MET A 38 9.41 -1.25 -5.16
C MET A 38 10.94 -1.21 -5.17
N VAL A 39 11.56 -0.04 -5.01
CA VAL A 39 13.03 0.07 -4.88
C VAL A 39 13.51 -0.74 -3.66
N LEU A 40 12.81 -0.65 -2.53
CA LEU A 40 13.18 -1.40 -1.33
C LEU A 40 12.82 -2.89 -1.46
N VAL A 41 11.71 -3.26 -2.11
CA VAL A 41 11.38 -4.66 -2.40
C VAL A 41 12.46 -5.32 -3.26
N GLU A 42 12.96 -4.62 -4.28
CA GLU A 42 14.03 -5.13 -5.14
C GLU A 42 15.36 -5.21 -4.39
N ALA A 43 15.67 -4.20 -3.58
CA ALA A 43 16.85 -4.21 -2.71
C ALA A 43 16.80 -5.38 -1.71
N GLU A 44 15.65 -5.65 -1.08
CA GLU A 44 15.45 -6.76 -0.15
C GLU A 44 15.68 -8.11 -0.82
N LYS A 45 15.15 -8.31 -2.04
CA LYS A 45 15.35 -9.54 -2.81
C LYS A 45 16.81 -9.78 -3.21
N ALA A 46 17.53 -8.70 -3.51
CA ALA A 46 18.94 -8.76 -3.88
C ALA A 46 19.88 -8.78 -2.66
N PHE A 47 19.36 -8.53 -1.46
CA PHE A 47 20.16 -8.39 -0.26
C PHE A 47 20.75 -9.74 0.17
N SER A 48 22.07 -9.80 0.20
CA SER A 48 22.80 -10.90 0.83
C SER A 48 23.27 -10.44 2.19
N SER A 49 22.89 -11.14 3.26
CA SER A 49 23.28 -10.75 4.61
C SER A 49 24.82 -10.77 4.73
N ASN A 50 25.38 -9.64 5.13
CA ASN A 50 26.80 -9.53 5.44
C ASN A 50 26.93 -9.35 6.96
N GLN A 51 27.82 -10.11 7.59
CA GLN A 51 28.13 -10.00 9.03
C GLN A 51 26.92 -10.17 9.98
N GLY A 52 25.87 -10.89 9.56
CA GLY A 52 24.68 -11.11 10.40
C GLY A 52 23.73 -9.91 10.51
N ILE A 53 23.89 -8.88 9.66
CA ILE A 53 22.98 -7.74 9.56
C ILE A 53 21.81 -8.12 8.62
N SER A 54 20.58 -7.94 9.09
CA SER A 54 19.38 -8.15 8.28
C SER A 54 19.12 -6.98 7.32
N PHE A 55 18.29 -7.21 6.29
CA PHE A 55 17.90 -6.13 5.37
C PHE A 55 17.25 -4.94 6.09
N ALA A 56 16.34 -5.22 7.04
CA ALA A 56 15.63 -4.20 7.80
C ALA A 56 16.60 -3.28 8.57
N GLU A 57 17.70 -3.82 9.09
CA GLU A 57 18.74 -3.03 9.74
C GLU A 57 19.52 -2.18 8.74
N ALA A 58 19.92 -2.78 7.63
CA ALA A 58 20.70 -2.10 6.60
C ALA A 58 19.92 -0.96 5.93
N ALA A 59 18.61 -1.14 5.73
CA ALA A 59 17.70 -0.19 5.11
C ALA A 59 16.85 0.59 6.13
N MET A 60 17.23 0.59 7.42
CA MET A 60 16.49 1.27 8.48
C MET A 60 16.21 2.75 8.14
N PRO A 61 17.19 3.55 7.67
CA PRO A 61 16.94 4.96 7.34
C PRO A 61 15.84 5.14 6.28
N GLU A 62 15.85 4.32 5.22
CA GLU A 62 14.87 4.36 4.15
C GLU A 62 13.48 3.93 4.63
N ILE A 63 13.41 2.87 5.44
CA ILE A 63 12.16 2.40 6.05
C ILE A 63 11.55 3.48 6.96
N GLU A 64 12.37 4.11 7.81
CA GLU A 64 11.92 5.18 8.70
C GLU A 64 11.46 6.41 7.93
N ALA A 65 12.14 6.80 6.85
CA ALA A 65 11.76 7.91 5.99
C ALA A 65 10.42 7.65 5.29
N MET A 66 10.18 6.45 4.78
CA MET A 66 8.88 6.08 4.20
C MET A 66 7.77 6.14 5.25
N ALA A 67 7.97 5.52 6.41
CA ALA A 67 6.99 5.53 7.49
C ALA A 67 6.65 6.96 7.96
N HIS A 68 7.66 7.81 8.11
CA HIS A 68 7.48 9.21 8.48
C HIS A 68 6.68 9.97 7.42
N SER A 69 6.97 9.75 6.14
CA SER A 69 6.25 10.38 5.03
C SER A 69 4.76 10.00 4.98
N LEU A 70 4.40 8.80 5.45
CA LEU A 70 2.99 8.37 5.55
C LEU A 70 2.25 9.04 6.73
N VAL A 71 2.95 9.33 7.82
CA VAL A 71 2.33 9.83 9.06
C VAL A 71 2.30 11.36 9.12
N GLU A 72 3.35 12.02 8.64
CA GLU A 72 3.46 13.49 8.62
C GLU A 72 3.19 14.10 7.24
N GLY A 73 2.84 13.26 6.26
CA GLY A 73 2.46 13.68 4.92
C GLY A 73 1.11 14.38 4.85
N TYR A 74 0.74 14.79 3.63
CA TYR A 74 -0.47 15.56 3.34
C TYR A 74 -1.74 14.71 3.17
N VAL A 75 -1.64 13.38 3.31
CA VAL A 75 -2.73 12.45 2.97
C VAL A 75 -3.36 11.88 4.24
N ASP A 76 -4.64 12.19 4.45
CA ASP A 76 -5.46 11.51 5.45
C ASP A 76 -5.99 10.20 4.87
N PHE A 77 -5.23 9.12 5.06
CA PHE A 77 -5.59 7.78 4.60
C PHE A 77 -6.91 7.25 5.19
N SER A 78 -7.39 7.80 6.33
CA SER A 78 -8.67 7.39 6.92
C SER A 78 -9.88 7.76 6.05
N LYS A 79 -9.71 8.65 5.06
CA LYS A 79 -10.76 9.08 4.12
C LYS A 79 -10.80 8.27 2.84
N ILE A 80 -9.87 7.33 2.67
CA ILE A 80 -9.77 6.50 1.47
C ILE A 80 -10.60 5.23 1.70
N SER A 81 -11.45 4.90 0.73
CA SER A 81 -12.26 3.68 0.77
C SER A 81 -11.48 2.48 0.27
N LEU A 82 -11.90 1.27 0.66
CA LEU A 82 -11.26 0.02 0.28
C LEU A 82 -11.15 -0.15 -1.24
N TRP A 83 -12.20 0.24 -1.97
CA TRP A 83 -12.20 0.18 -3.44
C TRP A 83 -11.29 1.23 -4.09
N GLU A 84 -11.00 2.32 -3.39
CA GLU A 84 -10.05 3.35 -3.85
C GLU A 84 -8.59 2.88 -3.64
N ALA A 85 -8.33 2.01 -2.66
CA ALA A 85 -6.98 1.56 -2.30
C ALA A 85 -6.63 0.12 -2.76
N SER A 86 -7.56 -0.59 -3.40
CA SER A 86 -7.44 -2.00 -3.78
C SER A 86 -8.36 -2.35 -4.94
N LYS A 87 -8.11 -3.48 -5.61
CA LYS A 87 -9.02 -3.99 -6.65
C LYS A 87 -10.12 -4.81 -5.99
N THR A 88 -11.35 -4.33 -6.05
CA THR A 88 -12.54 -4.99 -5.48
C THR A 88 -13.47 -5.58 -6.54
N ALA A 89 -13.16 -5.38 -7.82
CA ALA A 89 -13.91 -5.92 -8.95
C ALA A 89 -13.01 -6.20 -10.16
N GLU A 90 -13.49 -7.04 -11.06
CA GLU A 90 -12.88 -7.34 -12.36
C GLU A 90 -13.90 -7.14 -13.49
N ILE A 91 -13.42 -7.02 -14.72
CA ILE A 91 -14.31 -6.93 -15.89
C ILE A 91 -14.70 -8.35 -16.29
N ALA A 92 -15.99 -8.62 -16.27
CA ALA A 92 -16.59 -9.81 -16.86
C ALA A 92 -17.44 -9.44 -18.07
N TRP A 93 -17.70 -10.42 -18.93
CA TRP A 93 -18.41 -10.22 -20.20
C TRP A 93 -19.68 -11.04 -20.25
N ARG A 94 -20.80 -10.38 -20.53
CA ARG A 94 -22.04 -11.06 -20.90
C ARG A 94 -22.05 -11.26 -22.41
N GLU A 95 -22.01 -12.51 -22.84
CA GLU A 95 -22.09 -12.89 -24.25
C GLU A 95 -23.56 -13.01 -24.68
N ASN A 96 -23.94 -12.27 -25.72
CA ASN A 96 -25.21 -12.48 -26.42
C ASN A 96 -24.94 -13.33 -27.66
N LYS A 97 -25.63 -14.47 -27.79
CA LYS A 97 -25.49 -15.41 -28.90
C LYS A 97 -26.80 -15.53 -29.67
N ASP A 98 -26.73 -15.80 -30.98
CA ASP A 98 -27.91 -16.11 -31.79
C ASP A 98 -28.43 -17.53 -31.53
N ALA A 99 -29.49 -17.93 -32.24
CA ALA A 99 -30.12 -19.24 -32.10
C ALA A 99 -29.18 -20.40 -32.46
N GLU A 100 -28.18 -20.14 -33.29
CA GLU A 100 -27.14 -21.07 -33.71
C GLU A 100 -25.92 -21.08 -32.77
N GLY A 101 -25.93 -20.25 -31.72
CA GLY A 101 -24.87 -20.16 -30.72
C GLY A 101 -23.68 -19.28 -31.13
N LYS A 102 -23.76 -18.55 -32.24
CA LYS A 102 -22.73 -17.62 -32.69
C LYS A 102 -22.82 -16.32 -31.90
N LEU A 103 -21.66 -15.82 -31.47
CA LEU A 103 -21.55 -14.58 -30.70
C LEU A 103 -22.01 -13.36 -31.53
N ILE A 104 -23.03 -12.66 -31.04
CA ILE A 104 -23.55 -11.41 -31.61
C ILE A 104 -22.84 -10.21 -30.97
N SER A 105 -22.75 -10.18 -29.64
CA SER A 105 -22.16 -9.07 -28.91
C SER A 105 -21.65 -9.47 -27.54
N ARG A 106 -20.77 -8.63 -26.98
CA ARG A 106 -20.29 -8.73 -25.60
C ARG A 106 -20.58 -7.42 -24.88
N ILE A 107 -21.15 -7.51 -23.69
CA ILE A 107 -21.42 -6.35 -22.83
C ILE A 107 -20.55 -6.51 -21.58
N PRO A 108 -19.65 -5.55 -21.29
CA PRO A 108 -18.83 -5.61 -20.10
C PRO A 108 -19.66 -5.28 -18.85
N TYR A 109 -19.33 -5.90 -17.73
CA TYR A 109 -19.88 -5.55 -16.42
C TYR A 109 -18.83 -5.76 -15.33
N ALA A 110 -18.95 -5.03 -14.23
CA ALA A 110 -18.08 -5.21 -13.07
C ALA A 110 -18.54 -6.44 -12.26
N ASN A 111 -17.67 -7.44 -12.14
CA ASN A 111 -17.86 -8.59 -11.26
C ASN A 111 -17.11 -8.34 -9.94
N ARG A 112 -17.83 -8.28 -8.82
CA ARG A 112 -17.21 -8.03 -7.50
C ARG A 112 -16.38 -9.23 -7.06
N LEU A 113 -15.21 -8.96 -6.51
CA LEU A 113 -14.34 -9.97 -5.92
C LEU A 113 -14.79 -10.27 -4.48
N ASN A 114 -14.68 -11.54 -4.08
CA ASN A 114 -14.94 -11.96 -2.69
C ASN A 114 -13.88 -11.40 -1.72
N THR A 115 -12.64 -11.31 -2.19
CA THR A 115 -11.51 -10.77 -1.44
C THR A 115 -10.82 -9.70 -2.30
N PRO A 116 -10.55 -8.50 -1.76
CA PRO A 116 -9.81 -7.48 -2.49
C PRO A 116 -8.42 -7.96 -2.91
N GLU A 117 -8.03 -7.63 -4.14
CA GLU A 117 -6.69 -7.82 -4.68
C GLU A 117 -5.89 -6.51 -4.63
N LYS A 118 -4.58 -6.58 -4.89
CA LYS A 118 -3.66 -5.44 -4.71
C LYS A 118 -4.04 -4.19 -5.51
N GLY A 119 -4.70 -4.29 -6.67
CA GLY A 119 -5.18 -3.13 -7.45
C GLY A 119 -4.11 -2.08 -7.73
N ASN A 120 -4.36 -0.81 -7.38
CA ASN A 120 -3.39 0.29 -7.46
C ASN A 120 -2.29 0.22 -6.37
N ARG A 121 -2.34 -0.80 -5.52
CA ARG A 121 -1.32 -1.19 -4.54
C ARG A 121 -1.17 -0.27 -3.34
N LEU A 122 -2.04 0.72 -3.16
CA LEU A 122 -1.98 1.61 -1.99
C LEU A 122 -2.04 0.84 -0.67
N LEU A 123 -3.11 0.06 -0.47
CA LEU A 123 -3.29 -0.72 0.76
C LEU A 123 -2.13 -1.69 0.97
N HIS A 124 -1.72 -2.38 -0.10
CA HIS A 124 -0.62 -3.33 -0.07
C HIS A 124 0.70 -2.68 0.38
N ASN A 125 1.01 -1.48 -0.12
CA ASN A 125 2.24 -0.78 0.21
C ASN A 125 2.22 -0.22 1.63
N LEU A 126 1.08 0.26 2.13
CA LEU A 126 0.94 0.65 3.53
C LEU A 126 1.21 -0.54 4.47
N GLU A 127 0.66 -1.71 4.15
CA GLU A 127 0.91 -2.95 4.89
C GLU A 127 2.38 -3.36 4.86
N GLN A 128 3.03 -3.27 3.69
CA GLN A 128 4.45 -3.61 3.55
C GLN A 128 5.35 -2.64 4.34
N ILE A 129 5.08 -1.34 4.28
CA ILE A 129 5.84 -0.33 5.02
C ILE A 129 5.65 -0.52 6.53
N LYS A 130 4.42 -0.82 6.99
CA LYS A 130 4.17 -1.19 8.39
C LYS A 130 5.00 -2.40 8.79
N LEU A 131 5.02 -3.45 7.97
CA LEU A 131 5.78 -4.67 8.26
C LEU A 131 7.27 -4.37 8.41
N TRP A 132 7.88 -3.66 7.47
CA TRP A 132 9.29 -3.27 7.58
C TRP A 132 9.58 -2.43 8.83
N LEU A 133 8.72 -1.45 9.12
CA LEU A 133 8.88 -0.61 10.32
C LEU A 133 8.76 -1.44 11.61
N GLN A 134 7.86 -2.43 11.62
CA GLN A 134 7.69 -3.34 12.75
C GLN A 134 8.95 -4.20 12.93
N THR A 135 9.49 -4.76 11.85
CA THR A 135 10.75 -5.53 11.92
C THR A 135 11.89 -4.68 12.49
N VAL A 136 12.04 -3.42 12.08
CA VAL A 136 13.03 -2.50 12.66
C VAL A 136 12.74 -2.21 14.15
N HIS A 137 11.47 -2.12 14.53
CA HIS A 137 11.04 -1.94 15.92
C HIS A 137 11.44 -3.14 16.79
N ASP A 138 11.14 -4.35 16.33
CA ASP A 138 11.42 -5.59 17.04
C ASP A 138 12.93 -5.79 17.21
N ILE A 139 13.72 -5.54 16.16
CA ILE A 139 15.19 -5.60 16.24
C ILE A 139 15.74 -4.59 17.25
N HIS A 140 15.13 -3.42 17.36
CA HIS A 140 15.52 -2.42 18.36
C HIS A 140 15.20 -2.88 19.79
N GLU A 141 14.07 -3.55 20.00
CA GLU A 141 13.77 -4.16 21.29
C GLU A 141 14.80 -5.24 21.65
N GLU A 142 15.13 -6.13 20.70
CA GLU A 142 16.09 -7.22 20.89
C GLU A 142 17.52 -6.73 21.16
N LYS A 143 17.99 -5.73 20.42
CA LYS A 143 19.35 -5.17 20.55
C LYS A 143 19.49 -4.14 21.67
N GLY A 144 18.36 -3.70 22.23
CA GLY A 144 18.28 -2.74 23.31
C GLY A 144 18.38 -1.28 22.85
N MET A 145 17.98 -0.38 23.76
CA MET A 145 17.78 1.06 23.47
C MET A 145 19.06 1.82 23.13
N GLY A 146 20.25 1.25 23.32
CA GLY A 146 21.49 1.87 22.85
C GLY A 146 21.75 1.68 21.36
N TRP A 147 21.07 0.73 20.70
CA TRP A 147 21.43 0.24 19.37
C TRP A 147 21.44 1.31 18.28
N VAL A 148 20.40 2.15 18.26
CA VAL A 148 20.24 3.21 17.25
C VAL A 148 20.79 4.57 17.70
N SER A 149 21.26 4.68 18.95
CA SER A 149 21.83 5.93 19.44
C SER A 149 23.22 6.14 18.84
N SER A 150 23.47 7.33 18.29
CA SER A 150 24.78 7.70 17.74
C SER A 150 25.92 7.63 18.79
N PHE A 151 25.59 7.70 20.07
CA PHE A 151 26.52 7.61 21.19
C PHE A 151 26.31 6.36 22.07
N GLY A 152 25.37 5.48 21.69
CA GLY A 152 24.99 4.31 22.49
C GLY A 152 24.16 4.65 23.74
N CYS A 153 23.65 5.87 23.86
CA CYS A 153 22.85 6.34 25.00
C CYS A 153 21.44 5.71 24.98
N PRO A 154 21.04 4.94 26.01
CA PRO A 154 19.72 4.31 26.07
C PRO A 154 18.54 5.29 26.02
N GLU A 155 18.69 6.49 26.54
CA GLU A 155 17.64 7.51 26.58
C GLU A 155 17.27 7.99 25.16
N ASP A 156 18.28 8.22 24.32
CA ASP A 156 18.09 8.65 22.94
C ASP A 156 17.41 7.55 22.11
N GLY A 157 17.86 6.31 22.24
CA GLY A 157 17.21 5.22 21.52
C GLY A 157 15.83 4.90 22.09
N LYS A 158 15.56 5.10 23.38
CA LYS A 158 14.19 5.00 23.90
C LYS A 158 13.26 6.02 23.23
N LEU A 159 13.71 7.25 23.02
CA LEU A 159 12.95 8.27 22.29
C LEU A 159 12.68 7.84 20.84
N ILE A 160 13.69 7.29 20.15
CA ILE A 160 13.55 6.77 18.78
C ILE A 160 12.57 5.59 18.74
N PHE A 161 12.68 4.66 19.69
CA PHE A 161 11.80 3.50 19.85
C PHE A 161 10.34 3.93 20.01
N ASP A 162 10.08 4.88 20.91
CA ASP A 162 8.73 5.40 21.17
C ASP A 162 8.16 6.14 19.96
N ASN A 163 8.99 6.92 19.26
CA ASN A 163 8.59 7.60 18.04
C ASN A 163 8.30 6.62 16.90
N ARG A 164 8.99 5.48 16.85
CA ARG A 164 8.68 4.39 15.90
C ARG A 164 7.34 3.75 16.23
N ASN A 165 7.09 3.46 17.51
CA ASN A 165 5.82 2.89 17.96
C ASN A 165 4.61 3.80 17.65
N LYS A 166 4.76 5.12 17.83
CA LYS A 166 3.72 6.10 17.42
C LYS A 166 3.41 6.03 15.92
N LYS A 167 4.44 5.92 15.08
CA LYS A 167 4.25 5.78 13.62
C LYS A 167 3.59 4.45 13.26
N LEU A 168 4.00 3.35 13.90
CA LEU A 168 3.36 2.04 13.75
C LEU A 168 1.86 2.08 14.09
N PHE A 169 1.49 2.75 15.18
CA PHE A 169 0.10 2.94 15.55
C PHE A 169 -0.67 3.74 14.50
N ALA A 170 -0.12 4.88 14.03
CA ALA A 170 -0.75 5.72 13.02
C ALA A 170 -0.96 4.98 11.68
N ILE A 171 0.06 4.27 11.20
CA ILE A 171 -0.04 3.47 9.97
C ILE A 171 -1.03 2.32 10.13
N SER A 172 -1.06 1.66 11.30
CA SER A 172 -2.04 0.61 11.59
C SER A 172 -3.46 1.14 11.54
N HIS A 173 -3.73 2.28 12.18
CA HIS A 173 -5.02 2.93 12.16
C HIS A 173 -5.45 3.33 10.74
N ALA A 174 -4.53 3.83 9.91
CA ALA A 174 -4.79 4.13 8.51
C ALA A 174 -5.21 2.89 7.71
N ILE A 175 -4.48 1.78 7.86
CA ILE A 175 -4.79 0.49 7.20
C ILE A 175 -6.17 -0.02 7.63
N GLU A 176 -6.45 0.00 8.93
CA GLU A 176 -7.73 -0.46 9.48
C GLU A 176 -8.89 0.42 9.00
N SER A 177 -8.69 1.74 8.96
CA SER A 177 -9.68 2.69 8.46
C SER A 177 -10.04 2.39 7.00
N ILE A 178 -9.04 2.21 6.13
CA ILE A 178 -9.25 1.86 4.71
C ILE A 178 -10.03 0.54 4.60
N LYS A 179 -9.61 -0.50 5.34
CA LYS A 179 -10.26 -1.82 5.29
C LYS A 179 -11.72 -1.80 5.76
N SER A 180 -12.03 -0.93 6.72
CA SER A 180 -13.38 -0.77 7.25
C SER A 180 -14.28 0.14 6.41
N ASN A 181 -13.69 0.99 5.56
CA ASN A 181 -14.42 1.93 4.72
C ASN A 181 -14.87 1.29 3.41
N LEU A 182 -16.07 0.70 3.42
CA LEU A 182 -16.66 -0.01 2.28
C LEU A 182 -17.51 0.89 1.36
N GLU A 183 -17.60 2.19 1.67
CA GLU A 183 -18.44 3.17 0.95
C GLU A 183 -17.79 3.76 -0.31
#